data_AF-A0A9E0B6G2-F1
#
_entry.id   AF-A0A9E0B6G2-F1
#
_cell.length_a   1.000
_cell.length_b   1.000
_cell.length_c   1.000
_cell.angle_alpha   90.00
_cell.angle_beta   90.00
_cell.angle_gamma   90.00
#
_symmetry.space_group_name_H-M   'P 1'
#
loop_
_entity.id
_entity.type
_entity.pdbx_description
1 polymer ?
#
loop_
_entity_poly.entity_id
_entity_poly.type
_entity_poly.pdbx_seq_one_letter_code
_entity_poly.pdbx_strand_id
1 'polypeptide(L)'
;MYDLNVLIFDINKTAEDEEQVKTLNNLLSLFGGKAEIKNTFDRNQLVLSYDEEKLKKWKTRNAGRTSNYYNLSVKEVREMINTLGAEQAATKLGMTKQGMYKRLKRCLEINTERF
;
A
#
# COMPACT_ATOMS: atom_id res chain seq x y z
N MET A 1 -5.64 -12.91 1.63
CA MET A 1 -5.08 -13.07 0.27
C MET A 1 -5.91 -12.13 -0.59
N TYR A 2 -5.35 -11.00 -1.05
CA TYR A 2 -6.14 -10.06 -1.85
C TYR A 2 -6.26 -10.60 -3.27
N ASP A 3 -7.48 -10.73 -3.78
CA ASP A 3 -7.72 -11.10 -5.17
C ASP A 3 -7.21 -9.96 -6.06
N LEU A 4 -6.17 -10.25 -6.84
CA LEU A 4 -5.68 -9.33 -7.85
C LEU A 4 -6.62 -9.41 -9.04
N ASN A 5 -7.14 -8.27 -9.49
CA ASN A 5 -7.87 -8.22 -10.75
C ASN A 5 -6.88 -8.46 -11.89
N VAL A 6 -7.32 -9.21 -12.91
CA VAL A 6 -6.47 -9.62 -14.03
C VAL A 6 -7.11 -9.24 -15.36
N LEU A 7 -6.35 -8.57 -16.22
CA LEU A 7 -6.67 -8.35 -17.63
C LEU A 7 -5.71 -9.19 -18.47
N ILE A 8 -6.23 -9.89 -19.48
CA ILE A 8 -5.47 -10.79 -20.33
C ILE A 8 -5.66 -10.37 -21.78
N PHE A 9 -4.56 -10.19 -22.49
CA PHE A 9 -4.54 -9.84 -23.90
C PHE A 9 -3.72 -10.86 -24.66
N ASP A 10 -4.28 -11.42 -25.72
CA ASP A 10 -3.49 -12.22 -26.66
C ASP A 10 -2.57 -11.27 -27.45
N ILE A 11 -1.28 -11.60 -27.53
CA ILE A 11 -0.25 -10.78 -28.18
C ILE A 11 0.57 -11.60 -29.17
N ASN A 12 1.11 -10.91 -30.18
CA ASN A 12 2.14 -11.46 -31.05
C ASN A 12 3.51 -11.10 -30.48
N LYS A 13 4.16 -12.07 -29.82
CA LYS A 13 5.42 -11.82 -29.11
C LYS A 13 6.53 -11.43 -30.07
N THR A 14 7.20 -10.32 -29.81
CA THR A 14 8.45 -9.90 -30.45
C THR A 14 9.64 -9.98 -29.49
N ALA A 15 10.86 -9.81 -30.02
CA ALA A 15 12.09 -9.85 -29.21
C ALA A 15 12.20 -8.66 -28.23
N GLU A 16 11.56 -7.52 -28.54
CA GLU A 16 11.62 -6.31 -27.71
C GLU A 16 10.61 -6.32 -26.55
N ASP A 17 9.63 -7.23 -26.58
CA ASP A 17 8.51 -7.22 -25.64
C ASP A 17 8.96 -7.42 -24.19
N GLU A 18 10.06 -8.14 -23.94
CA GLU A 18 10.58 -8.34 -22.59
C GLU A 18 11.10 -7.03 -21.97
N GLU A 19 11.68 -6.15 -22.78
CA GLU A 19 12.15 -4.83 -22.34
C GLU A 19 10.98 -3.84 -22.18
N GLN A 20 10.00 -3.91 -23.08
CA GLN A 20 8.78 -3.13 -22.98
C GLN A 20 7.97 -3.50 -21.73
N VAL A 21 7.90 -4.79 -21.36
CA VAL A 21 7.25 -5.25 -20.11
C VAL A 21 7.97 -4.74 -18.87
N LYS A 22 9.31 -4.63 -18.88
CA LYS A 22 10.06 -4.01 -17.78
C LYS A 22 9.69 -2.53 -17.63
N THR A 23 9.65 -1.82 -18.76
CA THR A 23 9.26 -0.40 -18.78
C THR A 23 7.83 -0.22 -18.29
N LEU A 24 6.91 -1.06 -18.75
CA LEU A 24 5.53 -1.07 -18.30
C LEU A 24 5.42 -1.34 -16.80
N ASN A 25 6.15 -2.33 -16.27
CA ASN A 25 6.16 -2.62 -14.84
C ASN A 25 6.63 -1.43 -13.99
N ASN A 26 7.61 -0.66 -14.44
CA ASN A 26 8.04 0.56 -13.75
C ASN A 26 6.88 1.58 -13.64
N LEU A 27 6.10 1.74 -14.71
CA LEU A 27 4.92 2.62 -14.71
C LEU A 27 3.80 2.07 -13.81
N LEU A 28 3.52 0.77 -13.91
CA LEU A 28 2.45 0.10 -13.14
C LEU A 28 2.76 0.05 -11.64
N SER A 29 4.05 -0.01 -11.26
CA SER A 29 4.48 -0.08 -9.86
C SER A 29 3.93 1.06 -9.00
N LEU A 30 3.75 2.25 -9.60
CA LEU A 30 3.23 3.44 -8.93
C LEU A 30 1.86 3.25 -8.31
N PHE A 31 1.01 2.41 -8.92
CA PHE A 31 -0.35 2.13 -8.47
C PHE A 31 -0.57 0.66 -8.10
N GLY A 32 0.51 -0.11 -7.91
CA GLY A 32 0.46 -1.50 -7.47
C GLY A 32 0.01 -2.48 -8.56
N GLY A 33 0.23 -2.14 -9.83
CA GLY A 33 0.03 -3.06 -10.95
C GLY A 33 1.31 -3.83 -11.31
N LYS A 34 1.14 -4.94 -12.03
CA LYS A 34 2.22 -5.78 -12.57
C LYS A 34 1.81 -6.35 -13.93
N ALA A 35 2.74 -6.34 -14.88
CA ALA A 35 2.62 -6.93 -16.21
C ALA A 35 3.54 -8.15 -16.35
N GLU A 36 3.04 -9.21 -16.96
CA GLU A 36 3.81 -10.42 -17.30
C GLU A 36 3.41 -10.94 -18.67
N ILE A 37 4.37 -11.48 -19.41
CA ILE A 37 4.06 -12.28 -20.61
C ILE A 37 4.02 -13.74 -20.20
N LYS A 38 2.89 -14.41 -20.47
CA LYS A 38 2.73 -15.84 -20.30
C LYS A 38 2.65 -16.50 -21.66
N ASN A 39 3.47 -17.52 -21.86
CA ASN A 39 3.39 -18.37 -23.04
C ASN A 39 2.53 -19.58 -22.67
N THR A 40 1.32 -19.61 -23.22
CA THR A 40 0.45 -20.78 -23.20
C THR A 40 0.71 -21.56 -24.48
N PHE A 41 0.49 -22.88 -24.50
CA PHE A 41 0.89 -23.80 -25.59
C PHE A 41 0.81 -23.24 -27.02
N ASP A 42 -0.24 -22.46 -27.35
CA ASP A 42 -0.43 -21.88 -28.69
C ASP A 42 -0.53 -20.33 -28.71
N ARG A 43 -0.39 -19.64 -27.57
CA ARG A 43 -0.62 -18.19 -27.47
C ARG A 43 0.31 -17.52 -26.49
N ASN A 44 0.86 -16.39 -26.91
CA ASN A 44 1.53 -15.46 -26.01
C ASN A 44 0.48 -14.50 -25.46
N GLN A 45 0.47 -14.33 -24.15
CA GLN A 45 -0.51 -13.51 -23.44
C GLN A 45 0.18 -12.46 -22.60
N LEU A 46 -0.23 -11.20 -22.75
CA LEU A 46 0.09 -10.15 -21.80
C LEU A 46 -0.94 -10.18 -20.67
N VAL A 47 -0.47 -10.45 -19.46
CA VAL A 47 -1.27 -10.50 -18.25
C VAL A 47 -0.96 -9.28 -17.40
N LEU A 48 -1.97 -8.43 -17.18
CA LEU A 48 -1.91 -7.28 -16.29
C LEU A 48 -2.67 -7.61 -15.02
N SER A 49 -1.99 -7.57 -13.89
CA SER A 49 -2.58 -7.72 -12.56
C SER A 49 -2.53 -6.40 -11.81
N TYR A 50 -3.58 -6.06 -11.06
CA TYR A 50 -3.61 -4.84 -10.27
C TYR A 50 -4.45 -4.98 -9.00
N ASP A 51 -4.05 -4.20 -7.99
CA ASP A 51 -4.78 -4.04 -6.73
C ASP A 51 -5.79 -2.89 -6.86
N GLU A 52 -7.07 -3.21 -6.91
CA GLU A 52 -8.14 -2.22 -7.10
C GLU A 52 -8.27 -1.25 -5.92
N GLU A 53 -7.98 -1.70 -4.69
CA GLU A 53 -8.01 -0.82 -3.53
C GLU A 53 -6.87 0.20 -3.61
N LYS A 54 -5.66 -0.22 -4.00
CA LYS A 54 -4.54 0.70 -4.23
C LYS A 54 -4.85 1.66 -5.36
N LEU A 55 -5.40 1.19 -6.48
CA LEU A 55 -5.77 2.04 -7.60
C LEU A 55 -6.84 3.08 -7.21
N LYS A 56 -7.86 2.70 -6.44
CA LYS A 56 -8.87 3.62 -5.89
C LYS A 56 -8.22 4.66 -4.99
N LYS A 57 -7.33 4.26 -4.07
CA LYS A 57 -6.57 5.18 -3.20
C LYS A 57 -5.72 6.16 -4.00
N TRP A 58 -5.12 5.71 -5.10
CA TRP A 58 -4.29 6.53 -5.99
C TRP A 58 -5.08 7.59 -6.76
N LYS A 59 -6.39 7.41 -6.95
CA LYS A 59 -7.28 8.43 -7.54
C LYS A 59 -7.80 9.45 -6.53
N THR A 60 -7.56 9.25 -5.24
CA THR A 60 -8.03 10.18 -4.20
C THR A 60 -7.11 11.38 -4.05
N ARG A 61 -7.63 12.46 -3.44
CA ARG A 61 -6.83 13.63 -3.01
C ARG A 61 -5.69 13.28 -2.04
N ASN A 62 -5.65 12.05 -1.51
CA ASN A 62 -4.61 11.55 -0.62
C ASN A 62 -3.60 10.62 -1.33
N ALA A 63 -3.62 10.53 -2.66
CA ALA A 63 -2.62 9.78 -3.41
C ALA A 63 -1.20 10.25 -3.05
N GLY A 64 -0.30 9.30 -2.80
CA GLY A 64 1.07 9.59 -2.37
C GLY A 64 1.23 9.99 -0.90
N ARG A 65 0.15 10.13 -0.10
CA ARG A 65 0.29 10.23 1.36
C ARG A 65 0.68 8.87 1.92
N THR A 66 1.86 8.79 2.52
CA THR A 66 2.21 7.73 3.46
C THR A 66 1.28 7.80 4.66
N SER A 67 0.23 7.01 4.64
CA SER A 67 -0.48 6.68 5.87
C SER A 67 0.44 5.79 6.68
N ASN A 68 1.04 6.33 7.75
CA ASN A 68 1.69 5.50 8.75
C ASN A 68 0.60 4.62 9.39
N TYR A 69 0.52 3.37 8.90
CA TYR A 69 -0.29 2.34 9.50
C TYR A 69 0.47 1.84 10.71
N TYR A 70 0.03 2.28 11.89
CA TYR A 70 0.53 1.74 13.14
C TYR A 70 -0.18 0.42 13.37
N ASN A 71 0.55 -0.68 13.33
CA ASN A 71 0.02 -1.98 13.73
C ASN A 71 0.08 -2.13 15.25
N LEU A 72 -0.43 -1.13 15.96
CA LEU A 72 -0.45 -1.03 17.41
C LEU A 72 -1.87 -0.71 17.86
N SER A 73 -2.26 -1.26 19.00
CA SER A 73 -3.45 -0.88 19.72
C SER A 73 -3.25 0.42 20.51
N VAL A 74 -4.35 1.09 20.82
CA VAL A 74 -4.37 2.25 21.73
C VAL A 74 -3.75 1.90 23.08
N LYS A 75 -3.93 0.66 23.55
CA LYS A 75 -3.36 0.17 24.80
C LYS A 75 -1.83 0.09 24.73
N GLU A 76 -1.27 -0.50 23.67
CA GLU A 76 0.18 -0.58 23.47
C GLU A 76 0.82 0.81 23.38
N VAL A 77 0.15 1.76 22.73
CA VAL A 77 0.65 3.15 22.68
C VAL A 77 0.62 3.81 24.06
N ARG A 78 -0.41 3.55 24.89
CA ARG A 78 -0.47 4.05 26.27
C ARG A 78 0.61 3.43 27.15
N GLU A 79 0.84 2.13 27.03
CA GLU A 79 1.93 1.44 27.72
C GLU A 79 3.29 2.01 27.31
N MET A 80 3.50 2.24 26.01
CA MET A 80 4.72 2.86 25.50
C MET A 80 4.96 4.27 26.08
N ILE A 81 3.90 5.09 26.20
CA ILE A 81 3.98 6.41 26.83
C ILE A 81 4.36 6.28 28.31
N ASN A 82 3.79 5.31 29.04
CA ASN A 82 4.09 5.08 30.45
C ASN A 82 5.53 4.61 30.67
N THR A 83 6.08 3.77 29.77
CA THR A 83 7.43 3.20 29.91
C THR A 83 8.52 4.16 29.42
N LEU A 84 8.34 4.81 28.26
CA LEU A 84 9.40 5.59 27.60
C LEU A 84 9.23 7.10 27.76
N GLY A 85 8.07 7.55 28.25
CA GLY A 85 7.67 8.95 28.20
C GLY A 85 7.14 9.36 26.82
N ALA A 86 6.27 10.37 26.82
CA ALA A 86 5.52 10.77 25.63
C ALA A 86 6.40 11.28 24.47
N GLU A 87 7.54 11.88 24.78
CA GLU A 87 8.52 12.38 23.80
C GLU A 87 9.11 11.23 22.98
N GLN A 88 9.64 10.22 23.67
CA GLN A 88 10.30 9.08 23.03
C GLN A 88 9.30 8.15 22.34
N ALA A 89 8.09 7.99 22.91
CA ALA A 89 7.00 7.25 22.27
C ALA A 89 6.61 7.88 20.94
N ALA A 90 6.45 9.21 20.89
CA ALA A 90 6.11 9.92 19.65
C ALA A 90 7.22 9.79 18.58
N THR A 91 8.49 9.88 18.99
CA THR A 91 9.65 9.66 18.11
C THR A 91 9.66 8.24 17.53
N LYS A 92 9.40 7.20 18.34
CA LYS A 92 9.28 5.81 17.85
C LYS A 92 8.13 5.63 16.87
N LEU A 93 7.04 6.37 17.06
CA LEU A 93 5.90 6.40 16.15
C LEU A 93 6.14 7.31 14.93
N GLY A 94 7.29 7.98 14.81
CA GLY A 94 7.59 8.87 13.69
C GLY A 94 6.60 10.03 13.55
N MET A 95 6.10 10.56 14.67
CA MET A 95 5.16 11.69 14.68
C MET A 95 5.47 12.68 15.80
N THR A 96 4.83 13.84 15.76
CA THR A 96 4.94 14.82 16.85
C THR A 96 4.15 14.37 18.08
N LYS A 97 4.62 14.73 19.27
CA LYS A 97 3.92 14.50 20.55
C LYS A 97 2.47 14.97 20.53
N GLN A 98 2.23 16.15 19.95
CA GLN A 98 0.88 16.69 19.77
C GLN A 98 0.03 15.85 18.79
N GLY A 99 0.62 15.41 17.69
CA GLY A 99 -0.03 14.52 16.71
C GLY A 99 -0.47 13.20 17.33
N MET A 100 0.38 12.61 18.18
CA MET A 100 0.10 11.38 18.91
C MET A 100 -1.12 11.52 19.83
N TYR A 101 -1.16 12.55 20.68
CA TYR A 101 -2.29 12.76 21.57
C TYR A 101 -3.59 13.09 20.82
N LYS A 102 -3.51 13.87 19.74
CA LYS A 102 -4.67 14.16 18.88
C LYS A 102 -5.25 12.87 18.29
N ARG A 103 -4.39 11.95 17.87
CA ARG A 103 -4.79 10.64 17.33
C ARG A 103 -5.38 9.74 18.41
N LEU A 104 -4.76 9.64 19.59
CA LEU A 104 -5.31 8.92 20.75
C LEU A 104 -6.70 9.41 21.15
N LYS A 105 -6.90 10.73 21.17
CA LYS A 105 -8.22 11.33 21.45
C LYS A 105 -9.25 10.91 20.40
N ARG A 106 -8.88 10.98 19.12
CA ARG A 106 -9.76 10.54 18.03
C ARG A 106 -10.11 9.06 18.14
N CYS A 107 -9.17 8.20 18.54
CA CYS A 107 -9.45 6.78 18.73
C CYS A 107 -10.51 6.53 19.81
N LEU A 108 -10.47 7.30 20.91
CA LEU A 108 -11.51 7.27 21.95
C LEU A 108 -12.87 7.75 21.42
N GLU A 109 -12.89 8.84 20.65
CA GLU A 109 -14.13 9.42 20.10
C GLU A 109 -14.85 8.46 19.15
N ILE A 110 -14.11 7.69 18.35
CA ILE A 110 -14.67 6.71 17.41
C ILE A 110 -14.71 5.28 17.97
N ASN A 111 -14.39 5.12 19.26
CA ASN A 111 -14.35 3.86 19.98
C ASN A 111 -13.59 2.73 19.25
N THR A 112 -12.43 3.06 18.67
CA THR A 112 -11.55 2.08 18.02
C THR A 112 -10.40 1.69 18.95
N GLU A 113 -10.09 0.40 18.98
CA GLU A 113 -8.94 -0.13 19.72
C GLU A 113 -7.63 0.03 18.96
N ARG A 114 -7.69 0.40 17.66
CA ARG A 114 -6.53 0.52 16.78
C ARG A 114 -6.01 1.96 16.74
N PHE A 115 -4.69 2.12 16.86
CA PHE A 115 -4.04 3.43 16.78
C PHE A 115 -3.88 3.91 15.34
#